data_AF-A0A149ZSM8-F1
#
_entry.id   AF-A0A149ZSM8-F1
#
_cell.length_a   1.000
_cell.length_b   1.000
_cell.length_c   1.000
_cell.angle_alpha   90.00
_cell.angle_beta   90.00
_cell.angle_gamma   90.00
#
_symmetry.space_group_name_H-M   'P 1'
#
loop_
_entity.id
_entity.type
_entity.pdbx_description
1 polymer ?
#
loop_
_entity_poly.entity_id
_entity_poly.type
_entity_poly.pdbx_seq_one_letter_code
_entity_poly.pdbx_strand_id
1 'polypeptide(L)'
;MPDWPPATGPRYGYSVLGARYLDVLDKRNDRWLISAREVVIEWSMSGDASAFYSETFNARGYPTGSWDGSDPSYRIGGFPRT
;
A
#
# COMPACT_ATOMS: atom_id res chain seq x y z
N MET A 1 17.28 3.27 -25.68
CA MET A 1 16.27 3.96 -24.84
C MET A 1 15.50 4.88 -25.77
N PRO A 2 14.19 4.67 -26.00
CA PRO A 2 13.41 5.61 -26.81
C PRO A 2 13.15 6.89 -26.02
N ASP A 3 13.27 7.99 -26.74
CA ASP A 3 13.05 9.39 -26.39
C ASP A 3 11.55 9.71 -26.21
N TRP A 4 11.11 9.77 -24.95
CA TRP A 4 9.78 10.28 -24.62
C TRP A 4 9.79 11.83 -24.61
N PRO A 5 8.81 12.53 -25.23
CA PRO A 5 8.78 13.98 -25.26
C PRO A 5 8.70 14.59 -23.85
N PRO A 6 9.24 15.81 -23.62
CA PRO A 6 9.24 16.41 -22.29
C PRO A 6 7.80 16.68 -21.82
N ALA A 7 7.39 16.02 -20.74
CA ALA A 7 6.05 16.14 -20.16
C ALA A 7 5.83 17.55 -19.56
N THR A 8 4.93 18.33 -20.14
CA THR A 8 4.53 19.68 -19.69
C THR A 8 3.34 19.68 -18.72
N GLY A 9 3.15 18.61 -17.94
CA GLY A 9 2.05 18.47 -16.96
C GLY A 9 2.46 17.70 -15.70
N PRO A 10 1.62 17.69 -14.64
CA PRO A 10 1.89 16.93 -13.43
C PRO A 10 2.10 15.46 -13.75
N ARG A 11 3.22 14.90 -13.28
CA ARG A 11 3.56 13.49 -13.47
C ARG A 11 2.83 12.67 -12.42
N TYR A 12 1.67 12.14 -12.78
CA TYR A 12 0.98 11.14 -11.99
C TYR A 12 1.68 9.79 -12.24
N GLY A 13 2.59 9.39 -11.36
CA GLY A 13 3.23 8.08 -11.43
C GLY A 13 2.66 7.13 -10.39
N TYR A 14 2.56 5.84 -10.72
CA TYR A 14 2.41 4.80 -9.72
C TYR A 14 3.61 3.87 -9.73
N SER A 15 3.89 3.28 -8.57
CA SER A 15 4.82 2.16 -8.39
C SER A 15 4.15 1.13 -7.49
N VAL A 16 4.02 -0.10 -7.98
CA VAL A 16 3.47 -1.23 -7.25
C VAL A 16 4.53 -2.33 -7.19
N LEU A 17 4.64 -2.96 -6.02
CA LEU A 17 5.57 -4.06 -5.77
C LEU A 17 4.77 -5.27 -5.31
N GLY A 18 5.04 -6.42 -5.92
CA GLY A 18 4.70 -7.71 -5.34
C GLY A 18 5.88 -8.21 -4.53
N ALA A 19 5.66 -8.46 -3.24
CA ALA A 19 6.71 -8.90 -2.35
C ALA A 19 6.22 -9.96 -1.36
N ARG A 20 7.16 -10.78 -0.88
CA ARG A 20 6.97 -11.67 0.27
C ARG A 20 7.66 -11.09 1.49
N TYR A 21 6.98 -11.16 2.63
CA TYR A 21 7.59 -10.87 3.93
C TYR A 21 8.06 -12.17 4.58
N LEU A 22 9.30 -12.17 5.01
CA LEU A 22 9.89 -13.21 5.85
C LEU A 22 10.05 -12.61 7.25
N ASP A 23 9.04 -12.82 8.09
CA ASP A 23 8.98 -12.23 9.43
C ASP A 23 9.47 -13.21 10.49
N VAL A 24 10.30 -12.71 11.39
CA VAL A 24 10.59 -13.34 12.68
C VAL A 24 9.74 -12.64 13.74
N LEU A 25 8.88 -13.40 14.41
CA LEU A 25 7.96 -12.87 15.41
C LEU A 25 8.38 -13.31 16.81
N ASP A 26 8.41 -12.36 17.74
CA ASP A 26 8.62 -12.62 19.16
C ASP A 26 7.36 -12.31 19.95
N LYS A 27 7.01 -13.18 20.90
CA LYS A 27 5.94 -12.89 21.87
C LYS A 27 6.57 -12.26 23.12
N ARG A 28 6.24 -11.00 23.41
CA ARG A 28 6.73 -10.24 24.58
C ARG A 28 5.56 -9.63 25.32
N ASN A 29 5.47 -9.81 26.64
CA ASN A 29 4.37 -9.29 27.47
C ASN A 29 2.98 -9.63 26.89
N ASP A 30 2.81 -10.89 26.49
CA ASP A 30 1.60 -11.45 25.85
C ASP A 30 1.20 -10.82 24.49
N ARG A 31 2.07 -10.01 23.88
CA ARG A 31 1.85 -9.40 22.56
C ARG A 31 2.84 -9.98 21.55
N TRP A 32 2.35 -10.29 20.35
CA TRP A 32 3.20 -10.63 19.22
C TRP A 32 3.80 -9.36 18.61
N LEU A 33 5.10 -9.37 18.38
CA LEU A 33 5.86 -8.26 17.80
C LEU A 33 6.73 -8.80 16.66
N ILE A 34 6.98 -7.97 15.64
CA ILE A 34 7.95 -8.28 14.59
C ILE A 34 9.34 -7.98 15.15
N SER A 35 10.17 -9.01 15.27
CA SER A 35 11.56 -8.90 15.74
C SER A 35 12.51 -8.57 14.59
N ALA A 36 12.27 -9.20 13.44
CA ALA A 36 12.96 -8.90 12.19
C ALA A 36 12.00 -9.13 11.00
N ARG A 37 12.23 -8.38 9.92
CA ARG A 37 11.51 -8.55 8.65
C ARG A 37 12.51 -8.43 7.50
N GLU A 38 12.54 -9.45 6.66
CA GLU A 38 13.13 -9.37 5.33
C GLU A 38 12.02 -9.26 4.29
N VAL A 39 12.19 -8.36 3.33
CA VAL A 39 11.23 -8.14 2.24
C VAL A 39 11.87 -8.58 0.93
N VAL A 40 11.33 -9.64 0.34
CA VAL A 40 11.78 -10.14 -0.96
C VAL A 40 10.83 -9.61 -2.03
N ILE A 41 11.32 -8.70 -2.87
CA ILE A 41 10.56 -8.16 -4.01
C ILE A 41 10.63 -9.16 -5.15
N GLU A 42 9.47 -9.59 -5.66
CA GLU A 42 9.37 -10.59 -6.71
C GLU A 42 9.03 -9.98 -8.07
N TRP A 43 8.24 -8.91 -8.06
CA TRP A 43 7.96 -8.14 -9.26
C TRP A 43 7.71 -6.67 -8.90
N SER A 44 7.93 -5.80 -9.88
CA SER A 44 7.63 -4.38 -9.79
C SER A 44 6.92 -3.92 -11.05
N MET A 45 5.99 -2.98 -10.89
CA MET A 45 5.28 -2.32 -11.96
C MET A 45 5.28 -0.83 -11.70
N SER A 46 5.52 -0.03 -12.73
CA SER A 46 5.34 1.42 -12.68
C SER A 46 4.65 1.91 -13.94
N GLY A 47 3.98 3.05 -13.85
CA GLY A 47 3.26 3.61 -14.99
C GLY A 47 2.59 4.94 -14.71
N ASP A 48 1.84 5.41 -15.69
CA ASP A 48 1.04 6.63 -15.58
C ASP A 48 -0.22 6.37 -14.75
N ALA A 49 -0.35 7.14 -13.67
CA ALA A 49 -1.47 7.13 -12.75
C ALA A 49 -2.53 8.18 -13.08
N SER A 50 -2.43 8.89 -14.22
CA SER A 50 -3.36 9.96 -14.62
C SER A 50 -4.83 9.52 -14.61
N ALA A 51 -5.11 8.25 -14.90
CA ALA A 51 -6.45 7.67 -14.83
C ALA A 51 -7.11 7.82 -13.44
N PHE A 52 -6.33 7.71 -12.35
CA PHE A 52 -6.81 7.86 -10.97
C PHE A 52 -7.27 9.29 -10.66
N TYR A 53 -6.82 10.27 -11.45
CA TYR A 53 -7.15 11.70 -11.29
C TYR A 53 -8.22 12.18 -12.26
N SER A 54 -8.75 11.29 -13.11
CA SER A 54 -9.83 11.66 -14.01
C SER A 54 -11.13 11.89 -13.25
N GLU A 55 -11.96 12.81 -13.73
CA GLU A 55 -13.28 13.09 -13.16
C GLU A 55 -14.16 11.83 -13.20
N THR A 56 -14.10 11.07 -14.30
CA THR A 56 -14.83 9.80 -14.47
C THR A 56 -14.46 8.75 -13.43
N PHE A 57 -13.17 8.65 -13.08
CA PHE A 57 -12.69 7.73 -12.04
C PHE A 57 -13.22 8.17 -10.67
N ASN A 58 -13.09 9.46 -10.34
CA ASN A 58 -13.52 9.99 -9.03
C ASN A 58 -15.05 10.10 -8.86
N ALA A 59 -15.82 10.22 -9.94
CA ALA A 59 -17.27 10.45 -9.91
C ALA A 59 -18.07 9.34 -9.21
N ARG A 60 -17.56 8.10 -9.17
CA ARG A 60 -18.27 6.97 -8.54
C ARG A 60 -17.93 6.77 -7.07
N GLY A 61 -16.90 7.45 -6.57
CA GLY A 61 -16.30 7.17 -5.27
C GLY A 61 -15.68 5.77 -5.24
N TYR A 62 -14.40 5.68 -4.86
CA TYR A 62 -13.82 4.36 -4.58
C TYR A 62 -14.31 3.89 -3.22
N PRO A 63 -14.66 2.60 -3.05
CA PRO A 63 -14.76 2.01 -1.73
C PRO A 63 -13.41 2.14 -1.05
N THR A 64 -13.27 3.14 -0.18
CA THR A 64 -12.10 3.33 0.66
C THR A 64 -12.43 2.80 2.05
N GLY A 65 -11.50 2.08 2.67
CA GLY A 65 -11.58 1.81 4.11
C GLY A 65 -11.49 3.12 4.90
N SER A 66 -12.03 3.13 6.12
CA SER A 66 -11.86 4.24 7.06
C SER A 66 -10.75 3.89 8.03
N TRP A 67 -9.66 4.65 8.06
CA TRP A 67 -8.55 4.47 9.02
C TRP A 67 -8.90 4.89 10.46
N ASP A 68 -10.18 4.79 10.84
CA ASP A 68 -10.65 5.07 12.19
C ASP A 68 -10.83 3.77 12.99
N GLY A 69 -11.15 3.91 14.28
CA GLY A 69 -11.32 2.76 15.17
C GLY A 69 -12.46 1.81 14.80
N SER A 70 -13.26 2.11 13.77
CA SER A 70 -14.30 1.24 13.24
C SER A 70 -13.82 0.32 12.11
N ASP A 71 -12.60 0.50 11.58
CA ASP A 71 -12.05 -0.36 10.51
C ASP A 71 -12.08 -1.85 10.93
N PRO A 72 -12.71 -2.74 10.15
CA PRO A 72 -12.72 -4.17 10.44
C PRO A 72 -11.33 -4.81 10.56
N SER A 73 -10.31 -4.27 9.87
CA SER A 73 -8.93 -4.74 9.96
C SER A 73 -8.36 -4.61 11.39
N TYR A 74 -8.80 -3.62 12.17
CA TYR A 74 -8.44 -3.49 13.58
C TYR A 74 -9.11 -4.53 14.48
N ARG A 75 -10.17 -5.20 14.01
CA ARG A 75 -10.86 -6.25 14.78
C ARG A 75 -10.22 -7.62 14.60
N ILE A 76 -9.59 -7.86 13.46
CA ILE A 76 -9.10 -9.20 13.07
C ILE A 76 -7.68 -9.48 13.61
N GLY A 77 -6.98 -8.48 14.16
CA GLY A 77 -5.57 -8.62 14.55
C GLY A 77 -5.25 -8.90 16.03
N GLY A 78 -6.21 -8.87 16.96
CA GLY A 78 -5.91 -9.06 18.39
C GLY A 78 -4.90 -8.05 18.98
N PHE A 79 -4.62 -6.94 18.28
CA PHE A 79 -3.72 -5.90 18.76
C PHE A 79 -4.43 -5.14 19.89
N PRO A 80 -3.94 -5.19 21.14
CA PRO A 80 -4.59 -4.52 22.24
C PRO A 80 -4.49 -3.01 22.04
N ARG A 81 -5.64 -2.33 22.15
CA ARG A 81 -5.68 -0.88 22.28
C ARG A 81 -4.91 -0.46 23.53
N THR A 82 -4.00 0.50 23.38
CA THR A 82 -3.46 1.32 24.47
C THR A 82 -4.11 2.68 24.42
#